data_AF-A0A315DRR7-F1
#
_entry.id   AF-A0A315DRR7-F1
#
_cell.length_a   1.000
_cell.length_b   1.000
_cell.length_c   1.000
_cell.angle_alpha   90.00
_cell.angle_beta   90.00
_cell.angle_gamma   90.00
#
_symmetry.space_group_name_H-M   'P 1'
#
loop_
_entity.id
_entity.type
_entity.pdbx_description
1 polymer ?
#
loop_
_entity_poly.entity_id
_entity_poly.type
_entity_poly.pdbx_seq_one_letter_code
_entity_poly.pdbx_strand_id
1 'polypeptide(L)'
;MQTTVPTSQRVRALITQATEFKQTSDNCSGQSESWSELNFDKFAQMFVDECVSVIEQHCLRVDPRSINCQSLKVALRAHFGTQ
;
A
#
# COMPACT_ATOMS: atom_id res chain seq x y z
N MET A 1 -11.16 -22.93 12.85
CA MET A 1 -10.16 -21.87 12.62
C MET A 1 -10.11 -21.59 11.14
N GLN A 2 -10.78 -20.54 10.67
CA GLN A 2 -10.67 -20.08 9.28
C GLN A 2 -9.37 -19.28 9.15
N THR A 3 -8.41 -19.83 8.41
CA THR A 3 -7.23 -19.11 7.95
C THR A 3 -7.68 -18.05 6.95
N THR A 4 -7.78 -16.81 7.40
CA THR A 4 -8.09 -15.67 6.55
C THR A 4 -6.99 -15.53 5.49
N VAL A 5 -7.45 -15.46 4.25
CA VAL A 5 -6.68 -15.51 3.00
C VAL A 5 -5.55 -14.46 2.99
N PRO A 6 -4.36 -14.76 2.43
CA PRO A 6 -3.18 -13.87 2.37
C PRO A 6 -3.34 -12.54 1.59
N THR A 7 -4.57 -12.13 1.26
CA THR A 7 -5.01 -11.00 0.41
C THR A 7 -4.74 -9.58 0.98
N SER A 8 -3.69 -9.37 1.75
CA SER A 8 -3.37 -7.99 2.19
C SER A 8 -1.92 -7.73 2.52
N GLN A 9 -0.99 -8.66 2.28
CA GLN A 9 0.39 -8.47 2.72
C GLN A 9 1.05 -7.23 2.07
N ARG A 10 0.77 -6.96 0.80
CA ARG A 10 1.28 -5.77 0.10
C ARG A 10 0.68 -4.49 0.65
N VAL A 11 -0.64 -4.43 0.83
CA VAL A 11 -1.31 -3.27 1.44
C VAL A 11 -0.82 -3.02 2.87
N ARG A 12 -0.64 -4.09 3.67
CA ARG A 12 -0.06 -4.00 5.02
C ARG A 12 1.38 -3.48 5.00
N ALA A 13 2.19 -3.91 4.04
CA ALA A 13 3.56 -3.39 3.89
C ALA A 13 3.55 -1.88 3.60
N LEU A 14 2.65 -1.40 2.75
CA LEU A 14 2.48 0.03 2.48
C LEU A 14 2.01 0.80 3.72
N ILE A 15 1.06 0.25 4.49
CA ILE A 15 0.62 0.83 5.77
C ILE A 15 1.81 0.95 6.74
N THR A 16 2.61 -0.10 6.89
CA THR A 16 3.78 -0.08 7.78
C THR A 16 4.79 0.97 7.35
N GLN A 17 5.08 1.09 6.05
CA GLN A 17 6.01 2.10 5.52
C GLN A 17 5.48 3.54 5.67
N ALA A 18 4.16 3.69 5.64
CA ALA A 18 3.49 4.98 5.81
C ALA A 18 3.24 5.34 7.28
N THR A 19 3.48 4.43 8.21
CA THR A 19 3.34 4.68 9.63
C THR A 19 4.56 5.44 10.14
N GLU A 20 4.31 6.57 10.78
CA GLU A 20 5.31 7.45 11.37
C GLU A 20 5.24 7.35 12.89
N PHE A 21 6.40 7.49 13.53
CA PHE A 21 6.50 7.53 14.98
C PHE A 21 6.57 8.98 15.44
N LYS A 22 5.59 9.42 16.22
CA LYS A 22 5.54 10.76 16.78
C LYS A 22 5.88 10.70 18.26
N GLN A 23 6.66 11.68 18.71
CA GLN A 23 6.99 11.89 20.12
C GLN A 23 6.70 13.33 20.49
N THR A 24 6.09 13.52 21.66
CA THR A 24 5.94 14.83 22.28
C THR A 24 6.48 14.76 23.69
N SER A 25 7.37 15.70 24.02
CA SER A 25 7.91 15.85 25.36
C SER A 25 7.30 17.10 25.97
N ASP A 26 6.61 16.95 27.10
CA ASP A 26 6.14 18.09 27.86
C ASP A 26 7.25 18.54 28.82
N ASN A 27 7.88 19.66 28.48
CA ASN A 27 8.96 20.26 29.25
C ASN A 27 8.55 20.70 30.66
N CYS A 28 7.25 20.79 30.96
CA CYS A 28 6.74 21.19 32.28
C CYS A 28 6.48 19.99 33.20
N SER A 29 6.06 18.82 32.67
CA SER A 29 5.77 17.62 33.46
C SER A 29 6.88 16.57 33.43
N GLY A 30 7.85 16.69 32.53
CA GLY A 30 8.91 15.69 32.32
C GLY A 30 8.40 14.39 31.72
N GLN A 31 7.11 14.30 31.37
CA GLN A 31 6.54 13.13 30.71
C GLN A 31 6.73 13.22 29.20
N SER A 32 7.04 12.07 28.60
CA SER A 32 7.17 11.92 27.16
C SER A 32 6.14 10.91 26.68
N GLU A 33 5.29 11.32 25.75
CA GLU A 33 4.33 10.44 25.09
C GLU A 33 4.82 10.14 23.67
N SER A 34 4.64 8.89 23.25
CA SER A 34 4.95 8.46 21.90
C SER A 34 3.83 7.61 21.34
N TRP A 35 3.47 7.85 20.09
CA TRP A 35 2.47 7.05 19.38
C TRP A 35 2.87 6.87 17.92
N SER A 36 2.30 5.84 17.31
CA SER A 36 2.41 5.60 15.87
C SER A 36 1.18 6.16 15.18
N GLU A 37 1.38 6.88 14.08
CA GLU A 37 0.31 7.46 13.28
C GLU A 37 0.50 7.10 11.81
N LEU A 38 -0.57 6.69 11.13
CA LEU A 38 -0.53 6.48 9.70
C LEU A 38 -0.57 7.83 8.98
N ASN A 39 0.49 8.13 8.22
CA ASN A 39 0.46 9.25 7.29
C ASN A 39 -0.35 8.85 6.04
N PHE A 40 -1.59 9.30 5.96
CA PHE A 40 -2.51 8.97 4.87
C PHE A 40 -2.05 9.50 3.52
N ASP A 41 -1.45 10.69 3.47
CA ASP A 41 -0.96 11.27 2.21
C ASP A 41 0.20 10.44 1.66
N LYS A 42 1.14 10.08 2.54
CA LYS A 42 2.27 9.22 2.21
C LYS A 42 1.81 7.83 1.78
N PHE A 43 0.81 7.26 2.46
CA PHE A 43 0.21 5.98 2.08
C PHE A 43 -0.46 6.06 0.70
N ALA A 44 -1.25 7.10 0.44
CA ALA A 44 -1.96 7.28 -0.82
C ALA A 44 -0.97 7.41 -2.00
N GLN A 45 0.11 8.19 -1.82
CA GLN A 45 1.16 8.31 -2.82
C GLN A 45 1.81 6.95 -3.12
N MET A 46 2.28 6.24 -2.10
CA MET A 46 2.89 4.91 -2.29
C MET A 46 1.94 3.92 -2.95
N PHE A 47 0.66 3.95 -2.60
CA PHE A 47 -0.35 3.07 -3.18
C PHE A 47 -0.56 3.33 -4.68
N VAL A 48 -0.60 4.61 -5.07
CA VAL A 48 -0.71 5.01 -6.49
C VAL A 48 0.56 4.58 -7.25
N ASP A 49 1.75 4.84 -6.71
CA ASP A 49 3.02 4.49 -7.33
C ASP A 49 3.15 2.96 -7.54
N GLU A 50 2.70 2.17 -6.58
CA GLU A 50 2.64 0.70 -6.69
C GLU A 50 1.68 0.28 -7.83
N CYS A 51 0.51 0.91 -7.93
CA CYS A 51 -0.45 0.62 -9.00
C CYS A 51 0.12 0.96 -10.38
N VAL A 52 0.79 2.12 -10.51
CA VAL A 52 1.46 2.54 -11.75
C VAL A 52 2.53 1.53 -12.14
N SER A 53 3.37 1.12 -11.19
CA SER A 53 4.43 0.12 -11.41
C SER A 53 3.88 -1.21 -11.93
N VAL A 54 2.74 -1.67 -11.39
CA VAL A 54 2.06 -2.89 -11.86
C VAL A 54 1.53 -2.74 -13.28
N ILE A 55 0.94 -1.58 -13.59
CA ILE A 55 0.42 -1.30 -14.93
C ILE A 55 1.57 -1.27 -15.94
N GLU A 56 2.67 -0.58 -15.64
CA GLU A 56 3.87 -0.53 -16.49
C GLU A 56 4.42 -1.94 -16.74
N GLN A 57 4.59 -2.74 -15.68
CA GLN A 57 5.06 -4.12 -15.81
C GLN A 57 4.11 -5.00 -16.63
N HIS A 58 2.80 -4.81 -16.49
CA HIS A 58 1.82 -5.52 -17.29
C HIS A 58 1.95 -5.14 -18.77
N CYS A 59 1.98 -3.84 -19.08
CA CYS A 59 2.10 -3.31 -20.44
C CYS A 59 3.39 -3.76 -21.13
N LEU A 60 4.50 -3.95 -20.40
CA LEU A 60 5.75 -4.48 -20.95
C LEU A 60 5.69 -5.97 -21.30
N ARG A 61 4.77 -6.74 -20.70
CA ARG A 61 4.71 -8.20 -20.81
C ARG A 61 3.63 -8.70 -21.77
N VAL A 62 2.66 -7.87 -22.12
CA VAL A 62 1.53 -8.26 -22.98
C VAL A 62 1.57 -7.56 -24.34
N ASP A 63 0.93 -8.17 -25.34
CA ASP A 63 0.72 -7.51 -26.63
C ASP A 63 -0.03 -6.18 -26.41
N PRO A 64 0.47 -5.04 -26.92
CA PRO A 64 -0.22 -3.76 -26.81
C PRO A 64 -1.68 -3.78 -27.27
N ARG A 65 -2.04 -4.63 -28.24
CA ARG A 65 -3.42 -4.79 -28.73
C ARG A 65 -4.35 -5.47 -27.72
N SER A 66 -3.78 -6.18 -26.74
CA SER A 66 -4.52 -6.86 -25.68
C SER A 66 -4.73 -6.00 -24.42
N ILE A 67 -4.07 -4.84 -24.35
CA ILE A 67 -4.19 -3.91 -23.22
C ILE A 67 -5.57 -3.26 -23.25
N ASN A 68 -6.37 -3.53 -22.22
CA ASN A 68 -7.66 -2.88 -22.04
C ASN A 68 -7.96 -2.74 -20.54
N CYS A 69 -9.04 -2.04 -20.21
CA CYS A 69 -9.43 -1.80 -18.81
C CYS A 69 -9.58 -3.11 -18.01
N GLN A 70 -10.05 -4.18 -18.65
CA GLN A 70 -10.24 -5.46 -17.98
C GLN A 70 -8.90 -6.15 -17.68
N SER A 71 -7.94 -6.13 -18.61
CA SER A 71 -6.62 -6.71 -18.39
C SER A 71 -5.87 -5.99 -17.25
N LEU A 72 -5.98 -4.65 -17.19
CA LEU A 72 -5.40 -3.84 -16.11
C LEU A 72 -6.06 -4.11 -14.75
N LYS A 73 -7.40 -4.23 -14.70
CA LYS A 73 -8.12 -4.62 -13.48
C LYS A 73 -7.66 -5.97 -12.97
N VAL A 74 -7.51 -6.96 -13.85
CA VAL A 74 -7.03 -8.31 -13.49
C VAL A 74 -5.59 -8.23 -12.97
N ALA A 75 -4.71 -7.46 -13.61
CA ALA A 75 -3.34 -7.28 -13.15
C ALA A 75 -3.27 -6.67 -11.74
N LEU A 76 -4.01 -5.59 -11.48
CA LEU A 76 -4.08 -4.96 -10.16
C LEU A 76 -4.67 -5.90 -9.11
N ARG A 77 -5.75 -6.61 -9.44
CA ARG A 77 -6.38 -7.59 -8.55
C ARG A 77 -5.44 -8.73 -8.17
N ALA A 78 -4.75 -9.29 -9.16
CA ALA A 78 -3.75 -10.33 -8.94
C ALA A 78 -2.59 -9.81 -8.07
N HIS A 79 -2.17 -8.56 -8.29
CA HIS A 79 -1.14 -7.92 -7.49
C HIS A 79 -1.58 -7.73 -6.04
N PHE A 80 -2.76 -7.18 -5.77
CA PHE A 80 -3.20 -6.98 -4.39
C PHE A 80 -3.81 -8.24 -3.74
N GLY A 81 -3.92 -9.34 -4.50
CA GLY A 81 -4.51 -10.60 -4.03
C GLY A 81 -6.03 -10.56 -3.90
N THR A 82 -6.69 -9.51 -4.41
CA THR A 82 -8.13 -9.29 -4.36
C THR A 82 -8.76 -9.97 -5.59
N GLN A 83 -9.15 -11.25 -5.46
CA GLN A 83 -9.82 -11.97 -6.55
C GLN A 83 -11.19 -11.36 -6.88
#